data_AF-A0A2H0QPA3-F1
#
_entry.id   AF-A0A2H0QPA3-F1
#
_cell.length_a   1.000
_cell.length_b   1.000
_cell.length_c   1.000
_cell.angle_alpha   90.00
_cell.angle_beta   90.00
_cell.angle_gamma   90.00
#
_symmetry.space_group_name_H-M   'P 1'
#
loop_
_entity.id
_entity.type
_entity.pdbx_description
1 polymer ?
#
loop_
_entity_poly.entity_id
_entity_poly.type
_entity_poly.pdbx_seq_one_letter_code
_entity_poly.pdbx_strand_id
1 'polypeptide(L)'
;MTKLLELVNIARARSPYYKELYKDLSHHPNLNDIPIIDQESFWKANDSSKNTLLTAKQSDGIVFKSGGTTGNPKFSYFTREEWSQFTHAFGSGMDHAGFSGGDKVGNLFYAGELYASFIFIMKSMEAMKVPVIHYPLAGAAPFDQIVKSIQELGVNVLVGVPTTMMNFIAYLKENKIQLSLEKFFFGGEDMYDDQRKIVQNYFGDIYLSSIGYASVDGGHLGYVDRNCGPSEHFAFTDTSIMQIVDDDTGEEITELGKVGKLIYTNLIRRLMPIIRYPVGDRAMWVDKNKFKLMGRSEEGARVGPVTVNRDDVHEILEKSSLFQHVLGFQLVIDRELEKDRLTIVLGLDNSKAQSLSGADSLVSLFYKERPMYKELVEMQMIAPVQFKLGSFSELQKNPRTGKLKLVIDIRK
;
A
#
# COMPACT_ATOMS: atom_id res chain seq x y z
N MET A 1 10.39 -22.74 -10.86
CA MET A 1 9.62 -23.91 -10.36
C MET A 1 10.20 -24.48 -9.06
N THR A 2 11.51 -24.73 -8.96
CA THR A 2 12.15 -25.31 -7.75
C THR A 2 11.99 -24.46 -6.48
N LYS A 3 12.21 -23.13 -6.54
CA LYS A 3 12.05 -22.23 -5.38
C LYS A 3 10.63 -22.19 -4.83
N LEU A 4 9.62 -22.19 -5.71
CA LEU A 4 8.20 -22.22 -5.30
C LEU A 4 7.88 -23.50 -4.54
N LEU A 5 8.26 -24.66 -5.10
CA LEU A 5 8.02 -25.95 -4.47
C LEU A 5 8.71 -26.05 -3.10
N GLU A 6 9.94 -25.55 -3.00
CA GLU A 6 10.66 -25.49 -1.73
C GLU A 6 9.92 -24.64 -0.69
N LEU A 7 9.46 -23.45 -1.09
CA LEU A 7 8.71 -22.54 -0.23
C LEU A 7 7.39 -23.15 0.25
N VAL A 8 6.61 -23.76 -0.66
CA VAL A 8 5.37 -24.46 -0.34
C VAL A 8 5.62 -25.59 0.66
N ASN A 9 6.68 -26.37 0.46
CA ASN A 9 7.02 -27.47 1.36
C ASN A 9 7.42 -26.98 2.76
N ILE A 10 8.19 -25.89 2.85
CA ILE A 10 8.54 -25.27 4.14
C ILE A 10 7.30 -24.74 4.84
N ALA A 11 6.44 -24.01 4.12
CA ALA A 11 5.20 -23.47 4.65
C ALA A 11 4.30 -24.61 5.19
N ARG A 12 4.04 -25.63 4.37
CA ARG A 12 3.25 -26.82 4.74
C ARG A 12 3.81 -27.54 5.97
N ALA A 13 5.13 -27.70 6.05
CA ALA A 13 5.75 -28.50 7.11
C ALA A 13 5.84 -27.74 8.45
N ARG A 14 5.97 -26.42 8.41
CA ARG A 14 6.39 -25.63 9.58
C ARG A 14 5.39 -24.58 10.07
N SER A 15 4.47 -24.13 9.21
CA SER A 15 3.42 -23.18 9.60
C SER A 15 2.10 -23.92 9.84
N PRO A 16 1.52 -23.89 11.05
CA PRO A 16 0.23 -24.50 11.32
C PRO A 16 -0.90 -24.00 10.40
N TYR A 17 -0.89 -22.71 10.04
CA TYR A 17 -1.84 -22.13 9.07
C TYR A 17 -1.73 -22.82 7.70
N TYR A 18 -0.52 -22.87 7.14
CA TYR A 18 -0.31 -23.48 5.83
C TYR A 18 -0.47 -25.00 5.84
N LYS A 19 -0.20 -25.67 6.97
CA LYS A 19 -0.48 -27.10 7.12
C LYS A 19 -1.97 -27.41 6.93
N GLU A 20 -2.85 -26.60 7.50
CA GLU A 20 -4.29 -26.75 7.32
C GLU A 20 -4.74 -26.31 5.91
N LEU A 21 -4.26 -25.15 5.43
CA LEU A 21 -4.59 -24.63 4.11
C LEU A 21 -4.19 -25.60 2.98
N TYR A 22 -3.07 -26.32 3.14
CA TYR A 22 -2.51 -27.22 2.14
C TYR A 22 -2.75 -28.70 2.43
N LYS A 23 -3.71 -29.05 3.30
CA LYS A 23 -3.98 -30.45 3.70
C LYS A 23 -4.36 -31.35 2.51
N ASP A 24 -5.08 -30.80 1.53
CA ASP A 24 -5.56 -31.50 0.34
C ASP A 24 -4.69 -31.18 -0.90
N LEU A 25 -3.66 -30.33 -0.75
CA LEU A 25 -2.80 -29.91 -1.84
C LEU A 25 -1.76 -30.99 -2.13
N SER A 26 -1.59 -31.36 -3.40
CA SER A 26 -0.63 -32.37 -3.83
C SER A 26 0.82 -32.05 -3.39
N HIS A 27 1.68 -33.06 -3.30
CA HIS A 27 3.09 -32.86 -2.92
C HIS A 27 3.91 -32.09 -3.96
N HIS A 28 3.44 -32.06 -5.22
CA HIS A 28 4.06 -31.34 -6.33
C HIS A 28 3.02 -30.48 -7.05
N PRO A 29 2.49 -29.44 -6.38
CA PRO A 29 1.44 -28.62 -6.97
C PRO A 29 2.03 -27.69 -8.03
N ASN A 30 1.29 -27.48 -9.11
CA ASN A 30 1.52 -26.33 -9.97
C ASN A 30 1.04 -25.05 -9.26
N LEU A 31 1.42 -23.90 -9.78
CA LEU A 31 1.01 -22.61 -9.20
C LEU A 31 -0.51 -22.49 -9.07
N ASN A 32 -1.26 -22.90 -10.10
CA ASN A 32 -2.72 -22.77 -10.10
C ASN A 32 -3.43 -23.76 -9.18
N ASP A 33 -2.75 -24.83 -8.74
CA ASP A 33 -3.28 -25.78 -7.76
C ASP A 33 -3.21 -25.20 -6.33
N ILE A 34 -2.29 -24.25 -6.08
CA ILE A 34 -2.13 -23.61 -4.78
C ILE A 34 -3.30 -22.64 -4.57
N PRO A 35 -4.05 -22.69 -3.47
CA PRO A 35 -5.14 -21.75 -3.23
C PRO A 35 -4.61 -20.32 -3.06
N ILE A 36 -5.37 -19.34 -3.57
CA ILE A 36 -5.16 -17.93 -3.25
C ILE A 36 -5.41 -17.74 -1.75
N ILE A 37 -4.52 -17.01 -1.08
CA ILE A 37 -4.67 -16.74 0.36
C ILE A 37 -5.91 -15.89 0.60
N ASP A 38 -6.72 -16.31 1.54
CA ASP A 38 -7.74 -15.47 2.16
C ASP A 38 -7.08 -14.55 3.20
N GLN A 39 -7.15 -13.23 3.01
CA GLN A 39 -6.46 -12.26 3.87
C GLN A 39 -6.97 -12.28 5.31
N GLU A 40 -8.27 -12.52 5.52
CA GLU A 40 -8.86 -12.53 6.86
C GLU A 40 -8.25 -13.66 7.70
N SER A 41 -8.30 -14.89 7.18
CA SER A 41 -7.72 -16.06 7.84
C SER A 41 -6.20 -15.93 8.03
N PHE A 42 -5.49 -15.35 7.06
CA PHE A 42 -4.05 -15.10 7.13
C PHE A 42 -3.70 -14.15 8.27
N TRP A 43 -4.40 -13.02 8.38
CA TRP A 43 -4.13 -12.04 9.42
C TRP A 43 -4.63 -12.49 10.80
N LYS A 44 -5.71 -13.29 10.86
CA LYS A 44 -6.13 -13.98 12.09
C LYS A 44 -5.09 -14.98 12.58
N ALA A 45 -4.37 -15.65 11.68
CA ALA A 45 -3.26 -16.53 12.02
C ALA A 45 -1.98 -15.76 12.44
N ASN A 46 -1.86 -14.49 12.05
CA ASN A 46 -0.78 -13.58 12.45
C ASN A 46 -1.02 -12.91 13.81
N ASP A 47 -1.65 -13.62 14.75
CA ASP A 47 -1.91 -13.08 16.08
C ASP A 47 -0.62 -12.92 16.90
N SER A 48 -0.46 -11.78 17.58
CA SER A 48 0.77 -11.48 18.34
C SER A 48 0.95 -12.32 19.60
N SER A 49 -0.14 -12.85 20.17
CA SER A 49 -0.13 -13.73 21.35
C SER A 49 0.03 -15.20 20.97
N LYS A 50 -0.54 -15.61 19.82
CA LYS A 50 -0.49 -17.00 19.33
C LYS A 50 -0.39 -17.04 17.81
N ASN A 51 0.79 -16.72 17.30
CA ASN A 51 1.04 -16.74 15.87
C ASN A 51 1.09 -18.17 15.33
N THR A 52 0.18 -18.52 14.42
CA THR A 52 0.13 -19.81 13.72
C THR A 52 0.55 -19.70 12.26
N LEU A 53 0.88 -18.50 11.80
CA LEU A 53 1.32 -18.23 10.44
C LEU A 53 2.84 -18.44 10.26
N LEU A 54 3.65 -18.07 11.24
CA LEU A 54 5.11 -18.18 11.13
C LEU A 54 5.59 -19.64 11.03
N THR A 55 6.66 -19.87 10.27
CA THR A 55 7.30 -21.19 10.14
C THR A 55 8.33 -21.47 11.24
N ALA A 56 8.69 -20.46 12.01
CA ALA A 56 9.65 -20.54 13.11
C ALA A 56 9.45 -19.36 14.07
N LYS A 57 10.06 -19.44 15.24
CA LYS A 57 10.17 -18.28 16.13
C LYS A 57 11.13 -17.25 15.50
N GLN A 58 10.73 -15.98 15.50
CA GLN A 58 11.64 -14.88 15.17
C GLN A 58 12.87 -14.92 16.10
N SER A 59 14.07 -14.98 15.53
CA SER A 59 15.33 -15.06 16.30
C SER A 59 16.35 -13.97 15.92
N ASP A 60 16.22 -13.37 14.75
CA ASP A 60 17.02 -12.26 14.25
C ASP A 60 16.17 -11.34 13.37
N GLY A 61 16.71 -10.28 12.77
CA GLY A 61 16.01 -9.49 11.75
C GLY A 61 15.13 -8.36 12.29
N ILE A 62 14.01 -8.08 11.62
CA ILE A 62 13.18 -6.89 11.84
C ILE A 62 11.69 -7.20 11.72
N VAL A 63 10.87 -6.44 12.46
CA VAL A 63 9.41 -6.57 12.48
C VAL A 63 8.80 -5.20 12.19
N PHE A 64 7.80 -5.18 11.32
CA PHE A 64 7.05 -3.98 10.96
C PHE A 64 5.55 -4.19 11.12
N LYS A 65 4.79 -3.11 11.29
CA LYS A 65 3.33 -3.10 11.19
C LYS A 65 2.89 -2.91 9.74
N SER A 66 1.82 -3.59 9.34
CA SER A 66 1.11 -3.25 8.10
C SER A 66 0.31 -1.95 8.27
N GLY A 67 0.18 -1.16 7.21
CA GLY A 67 -0.51 0.12 7.27
C GLY A 67 -2.00 -0.04 7.59
N GLY A 68 -2.48 0.69 8.60
CA GLY A 68 -3.90 1.01 8.75
C GLY A 68 -4.79 0.05 9.53
N THR A 69 -4.26 -0.88 10.33
CA THR A 69 -5.12 -1.81 11.08
C THR A 69 -5.87 -1.16 12.24
N THR A 70 -7.16 -1.44 12.37
CA THR A 70 -7.89 -1.24 13.63
C THR A 70 -7.80 -2.48 14.50
N GLY A 71 -7.96 -2.34 15.82
CA GLY A 71 -7.98 -3.48 16.74
C GLY A 71 -6.64 -4.22 16.83
N ASN A 72 -6.48 -5.32 16.09
CA ASN A 72 -5.31 -6.20 16.16
C ASN A 72 -4.19 -5.76 15.19
N PRO A 73 -3.01 -5.37 15.70
CA PRO A 73 -1.91 -4.95 14.84
C PRO A 73 -1.40 -6.13 14.00
N LYS A 74 -1.50 -5.99 12.67
CA LYS A 74 -0.95 -6.93 11.69
C LYS A 74 0.56 -6.69 11.55
N PHE A 75 1.36 -7.73 11.75
CA PHE A 75 2.83 -7.63 11.76
C PHE A 75 3.47 -8.42 10.62
N SER A 76 4.45 -7.80 9.98
CA SER A 76 5.30 -8.41 8.97
C SER A 76 6.66 -8.71 9.57
N TYR A 77 7.01 -10.00 9.54
CA TYR A 77 8.21 -10.56 10.18
C TYR A 77 9.27 -10.91 9.13
N PHE A 78 10.49 -10.43 9.31
CA PHE A 78 11.63 -10.70 8.44
C PHE A 78 12.83 -11.15 9.26
N THR A 79 13.46 -12.27 8.91
CA THR A 79 14.83 -12.58 9.35
C THR A 79 15.80 -11.54 8.80
N ARG A 80 17.03 -11.50 9.33
CA ARG A 80 18.07 -10.59 8.83
C ARG A 80 18.37 -10.86 7.35
N GLU A 81 18.40 -12.13 6.96
CA GLU A 81 18.69 -12.54 5.59
C GLU A 81 17.55 -12.12 4.63
N GLU A 82 16.30 -12.40 5.00
CA GLU A 82 15.14 -11.99 4.17
C GLU A 82 15.06 -10.48 4.00
N TRP A 83 15.30 -9.72 5.08
CA TRP A 83 15.32 -8.26 5.01
C TRP A 83 16.41 -7.76 4.07
N SER A 84 17.61 -8.32 4.19
CA SER A 84 18.73 -8.01 3.29
C SER A 84 18.36 -8.31 1.83
N GLN A 85 17.88 -9.52 1.52
CA GLN A 85 17.53 -9.90 0.15
C GLN A 85 16.40 -9.03 -0.42
N PHE A 86 15.41 -8.66 0.40
CA PHE A 86 14.33 -7.75 0.01
C PHE A 86 14.87 -6.36 -0.37
N THR A 87 15.70 -5.74 0.47
CA THR A 87 16.24 -4.41 0.18
C THR A 87 17.25 -4.43 -0.97
N HIS A 88 18.00 -5.51 -1.15
CA HIS A 88 18.89 -5.68 -2.31
C HIS A 88 18.11 -5.82 -3.62
N ALA A 89 17.04 -6.63 -3.64
CA ALA A 89 16.20 -6.76 -4.82
C ALA A 89 15.57 -5.42 -5.20
N PHE A 90 15.01 -4.69 -4.22
CA PHE A 90 14.42 -3.39 -4.47
C PHE A 90 15.46 -2.34 -4.89
N GLY A 91 16.63 -2.30 -4.24
CA GLY A 91 17.75 -1.44 -4.63
C GLY A 91 18.22 -1.66 -6.07
N SER A 92 18.32 -2.92 -6.51
CA SER A 92 18.62 -3.23 -7.92
C SER A 92 17.53 -2.74 -8.88
N GLY A 93 16.27 -2.65 -8.43
CA GLY A 93 15.20 -2.00 -9.18
C GLY A 93 15.40 -0.48 -9.24
N MET A 94 15.76 0.15 -8.12
CA MET A 94 16.00 1.59 -8.02
C MET A 94 17.14 2.07 -8.92
N ASP A 95 18.13 1.23 -9.22
CA ASP A 95 19.19 1.55 -10.20
C ASP A 95 18.63 1.96 -11.58
N HIS A 96 17.42 1.53 -11.94
CA HIS A 96 16.77 1.84 -13.22
C HIS A 96 15.84 3.06 -13.15
N ALA A 97 15.48 3.52 -11.94
CA ALA A 97 14.43 4.53 -11.73
C ALA A 97 14.83 5.92 -12.23
N GLY A 98 16.13 6.20 -12.37
CA GLY A 98 16.65 7.49 -12.86
C GLY A 98 17.60 8.21 -11.90
N PHE A 99 18.03 7.57 -10.81
CA PHE A 99 19.10 8.09 -9.96
C PHE A 99 20.40 8.30 -10.75
N SER A 100 21.19 9.27 -10.32
CA SER A 100 22.49 9.61 -10.89
C SER A 100 23.58 9.53 -9.83
N GLY A 101 24.80 9.17 -10.25
CA GLY A 101 25.94 9.12 -9.35
C GLY A 101 26.20 10.51 -8.72
N GLY A 102 26.32 10.55 -7.39
CA GLY A 102 26.50 11.78 -6.63
C GLY A 102 25.21 12.50 -6.21
N ASP A 103 24.03 11.96 -6.55
CA ASP A 103 22.75 12.49 -6.05
C ASP A 103 22.76 12.58 -4.51
N LYS A 104 22.39 13.75 -3.99
CA LYS A 104 22.20 14.03 -2.57
C LYS A 104 20.72 13.88 -2.25
N VAL A 105 20.37 12.75 -1.65
CA VAL A 105 18.99 12.27 -1.53
C VAL A 105 18.44 12.52 -0.13
N GLY A 106 17.50 13.45 0.00
CA GLY A 106 16.69 13.66 1.20
C GLY A 106 15.55 12.64 1.28
N ASN A 107 15.60 11.75 2.27
CA ASN A 107 14.55 10.76 2.51
C ASN A 107 13.47 11.33 3.44
N LEU A 108 12.28 11.56 2.88
CA LEU A 108 11.09 12.08 3.55
C LEU A 108 10.03 11.00 3.81
N PHE A 109 10.36 9.72 3.69
CA PHE A 109 9.48 8.67 4.21
C PHE A 109 9.39 8.73 5.74
N TYR A 110 8.39 8.04 6.31
CA TYR A 110 8.11 8.07 7.74
C TYR A 110 8.91 7.01 8.50
N ALA A 111 9.45 7.39 9.65
CA ALA A 111 10.24 6.55 10.53
C ALA A 111 9.55 6.41 11.90
N GLY A 112 9.74 5.26 12.54
CA GLY A 112 9.18 4.98 13.87
C GLY A 112 7.91 4.15 13.84
N GLU A 113 7.38 3.85 15.02
CA GLU A 113 6.12 3.12 15.25
C GLU A 113 5.98 1.74 14.60
N LEU A 114 7.09 1.17 14.14
CA LEU A 114 7.19 -0.05 13.33
C LEU A 114 6.74 0.13 11.86
N TYR A 115 6.72 1.34 11.32
CA TYR A 115 6.56 1.56 9.88
C TYR A 115 7.87 1.32 9.13
N ALA A 116 7.76 0.68 7.96
CA ALA A 116 8.92 0.20 7.23
C ALA A 116 9.56 1.24 6.30
N SER A 117 8.77 2.17 5.74
CA SER A 117 9.12 2.90 4.52
C SER A 117 10.46 3.65 4.60
N PHE A 118 10.74 4.37 5.69
CA PHE A 118 12.00 5.08 5.84
C PHE A 118 13.22 4.15 5.88
N ILE A 119 13.18 3.13 6.73
CA ILE A 119 14.28 2.16 6.91
C ILE A 119 14.45 1.31 5.65
N PHE A 120 13.34 0.94 5.02
CA PHE A 120 13.30 0.19 3.77
C PHE A 120 14.03 0.93 2.64
N ILE A 121 13.67 2.19 2.42
CA ILE A 121 14.26 3.00 1.34
C ILE A 121 15.73 3.30 1.65
N MET A 122 16.08 3.58 2.91
CA MET A 122 17.48 3.72 3.32
C MET A 122 18.31 2.47 2.96
N LYS A 123 17.84 1.28 3.37
CA LYS A 123 18.54 0.02 3.11
C LYS A 123 18.56 -0.37 1.64
N SER A 124 17.55 0.04 0.87
CA SER A 124 17.51 -0.20 -0.57
C SER A 124 18.48 0.71 -1.31
N MET A 125 18.63 1.97 -0.89
CA MET A 125 19.66 2.88 -1.42
C MET A 125 21.08 2.41 -1.09
N GLU A 126 21.32 1.87 0.11
CA GLU A 126 22.61 1.25 0.46
C GLU A 126 22.98 0.08 -0.48
N ALA A 127 21.98 -0.60 -1.05
CA ALA A 127 22.17 -1.75 -1.92
C ALA A 127 22.21 -1.41 -3.43
N MET A 128 21.99 -0.15 -3.79
CA MET A 128 22.10 0.32 -5.18
C MET A 128 23.54 0.26 -5.69
N LYS A 129 23.70 0.07 -7.00
CA LYS A 129 24.99 0.23 -7.67
C LYS A 129 25.28 1.69 -8.02
N VAL A 130 24.24 2.49 -8.27
CA VAL A 130 24.39 3.93 -8.48
C VAL A 130 24.76 4.59 -7.15
N PRO A 131 25.95 5.20 -7.01
CA PRO A 131 26.39 5.76 -5.74
C PRO A 131 25.65 7.06 -5.45
N VAL A 132 24.85 7.07 -4.37
CA VAL A 132 24.12 8.25 -3.88
C VAL A 132 24.55 8.61 -2.46
N ILE A 133 24.33 9.85 -2.05
CA ILE A 133 24.56 10.34 -0.70
C ILE A 133 23.20 10.44 -0.01
N HIS A 134 23.00 9.73 1.09
CA HIS A 134 21.71 9.68 1.78
C HIS A 134 21.63 10.67 2.94
N TYR A 135 20.56 11.47 2.97
CA TYR A 135 20.21 12.39 4.05
C TYR A 135 18.89 11.93 4.71
N PRO A 136 18.95 11.35 5.93
CA PRO A 136 17.80 10.79 6.64
C PRO A 136 16.93 11.89 7.29
N LEU A 137 16.19 12.66 6.49
CA LEU A 137 15.41 13.83 6.96
C LEU A 137 14.11 13.45 7.71
N ALA A 138 13.43 12.39 7.26
CA ALA A 138 12.14 11.89 7.70
C ALA A 138 10.95 12.84 7.46
N GLY A 139 9.81 12.28 7.02
CA GLY A 139 8.63 13.07 6.65
C GLY A 139 7.89 13.75 7.81
N ALA A 140 8.22 13.40 9.06
CA ALA A 140 7.65 14.01 10.27
C ALA A 140 8.48 15.18 10.80
N ALA A 141 9.66 15.47 10.21
CA ALA A 141 10.46 16.61 10.62
C ALA A 141 9.76 17.94 10.27
N PRO A 142 9.90 18.99 11.09
CA PRO A 142 9.38 20.31 10.77
C PRO A 142 9.90 20.82 9.41
N PHE A 143 9.02 21.40 8.59
CA PHE A 143 9.39 21.82 7.24
C PHE A 143 10.47 22.90 7.20
N ASP A 144 10.55 23.79 8.19
CA ASP A 144 11.62 24.78 8.32
C ASP A 144 13.00 24.11 8.46
N GLN A 145 13.08 23.00 9.21
CA GLN A 145 14.31 22.22 9.36
C GLN A 145 14.65 21.43 8.09
N ILE A 146 13.65 20.89 7.39
CA ILE A 146 13.83 20.24 6.09
C ILE A 146 14.39 21.25 5.08
N VAL A 147 13.81 22.45 4.97
CA VAL A 147 14.31 23.53 4.10
C VAL A 147 15.76 23.87 4.41
N LYS A 148 16.06 24.10 5.69
CA LYS A 148 17.42 24.45 6.13
C LYS A 148 18.42 23.37 5.74
N SER A 149 18.08 22.10 5.96
CA SER A 149 18.93 20.96 5.60
C SER A 149 19.14 20.86 4.10
N ILE A 150 18.10 21.05 3.30
CA ILE A 150 18.19 21.03 1.83
C ILE A 150 19.16 22.11 1.35
N GLN A 151 19.04 23.34 1.87
CA GLN A 151 19.86 24.47 1.46
C GLN A 151 21.32 24.33 1.92
N GLU A 152 21.56 23.98 3.19
CA GLU A 152 22.91 23.89 3.76
C GLU A 152 23.70 22.71 3.20
N LEU A 153 23.04 21.58 2.94
CA LEU A 153 23.69 20.35 2.50
C LEU A 153 23.67 20.21 0.96
N GLY A 154 22.89 21.05 0.27
CA GLY A 154 22.72 21.04 -1.18
C GLY A 154 22.01 19.77 -1.67
N VAL A 155 20.96 19.34 -0.98
CA VAL A 155 20.12 18.20 -1.39
C VAL A 155 19.43 18.54 -2.71
N ASN A 156 19.63 17.71 -3.74
CA ASN A 156 19.04 17.90 -5.07
C ASN A 156 17.93 16.89 -5.39
N VAL A 157 17.82 15.80 -4.61
CA VAL A 157 16.80 14.76 -4.81
C VAL A 157 16.00 14.56 -3.53
N LEU A 158 14.68 14.46 -3.65
CA LEU A 158 13.82 14.01 -2.56
C LEU A 158 13.20 12.65 -2.88
N VAL A 159 13.05 11.81 -1.84
CA VAL A 159 12.26 10.58 -1.91
C VAL A 159 11.21 10.57 -0.82
N GLY A 160 9.95 10.23 -1.11
CA GLY A 160 8.89 10.30 -0.10
C GLY A 160 7.51 9.89 -0.61
N VAL A 161 6.47 10.21 0.16
CA VAL A 161 5.07 10.03 -0.29
C VAL A 161 4.56 11.31 -0.98
N PRO A 162 3.73 11.21 -2.05
CA PRO A 162 3.13 12.35 -2.72
C PRO A 162 2.43 13.34 -1.77
N THR A 163 1.68 12.85 -0.78
CA THR A 163 1.00 13.72 0.20
C THR A 163 1.97 14.64 0.96
N THR A 164 3.12 14.12 1.42
CA THR A 164 4.15 14.93 2.10
C THR A 164 4.72 15.99 1.17
N MET A 165 4.95 15.66 -0.11
CA MET A 165 5.42 16.62 -1.11
C MET A 165 4.42 17.76 -1.35
N MET A 166 3.12 17.45 -1.41
CA MET A 166 2.08 18.48 -1.58
C MET A 166 2.08 19.46 -0.42
N ASN A 167 2.13 18.97 0.82
CA ASN A 167 2.20 19.82 2.01
C ASN A 167 3.50 20.62 2.08
N PHE A 168 4.61 20.01 1.67
CA PHE A 168 5.89 20.70 1.60
C PHE A 168 5.84 21.86 0.59
N ILE A 169 5.32 21.65 -0.61
CA ILE A 169 5.13 22.72 -1.61
C ILE A 169 4.19 23.82 -1.08
N ALA A 170 3.10 23.46 -0.40
CA ALA A 170 2.20 24.43 0.21
C ALA A 170 2.94 25.32 1.22
N TYR A 171 3.73 24.71 2.11
CA TYR A 171 4.59 25.43 3.05
C TYR A 171 5.60 26.34 2.35
N LEU A 172 6.27 25.86 1.29
CA LEU A 172 7.24 26.67 0.57
C LEU A 172 6.59 27.87 -0.14
N LYS A 173 5.40 27.69 -0.71
CA LYS A 173 4.61 28.77 -1.35
C LYS A 173 4.20 29.83 -0.34
N GLU A 174 3.65 29.42 0.81
CA GLU A 174 3.23 30.31 1.88
C GLU A 174 4.40 31.16 2.40
N ASN A 175 5.57 30.55 2.56
CA ASN A 175 6.78 31.20 3.06
C ASN A 175 7.63 31.85 1.95
N LYS A 176 7.19 31.82 0.68
CA LYS A 176 7.90 32.36 -0.49
C LYS A 176 9.34 31.85 -0.62
N ILE A 177 9.59 30.61 -0.22
CA ILE A 177 10.89 29.95 -0.33
C ILE A 177 11.05 29.44 -1.77
N GLN A 178 12.29 29.32 -2.25
CA GLN A 178 12.62 28.67 -3.51
C GLN A 178 13.71 27.64 -3.26
N LEU A 179 13.55 26.45 -3.84
CA LEU A 179 14.52 25.35 -3.75
C LEU A 179 14.78 24.80 -5.15
N SER A 180 16.03 24.40 -5.41
CA SER A 180 16.44 23.80 -6.67
C SER A 180 16.53 22.28 -6.52
N LEU A 181 15.38 21.60 -6.64
CA LEU A 181 15.32 20.15 -6.68
C LEU A 181 15.32 19.66 -8.14
N GLU A 182 16.13 18.65 -8.43
CA GLU A 182 16.24 18.06 -9.77
C GLU A 182 15.34 16.83 -9.93
N LYS A 183 15.12 16.07 -8.85
CA LYS A 183 14.35 14.83 -8.90
C LYS A 183 13.48 14.66 -7.67
N PHE A 184 12.29 14.12 -7.88
CA PHE A 184 11.45 13.59 -6.81
C PHE A 184 11.00 12.17 -7.15
N PHE A 185 11.37 11.22 -6.29
CA PHE A 185 10.90 9.84 -6.39
C PHE A 185 9.85 9.55 -5.33
N PHE A 186 8.69 9.03 -5.75
CA PHE A 186 7.59 8.80 -4.84
C PHE A 186 7.22 7.33 -4.70
N GLY A 187 6.66 6.95 -3.55
CA GLY A 187 6.14 5.60 -3.32
C GLY A 187 5.12 5.57 -2.20
N GLY A 188 4.49 4.43 -1.96
CA GLY A 188 3.46 4.26 -0.93
C GLY A 188 2.08 4.84 -1.30
N GLU A 189 2.03 5.79 -2.23
CA GLU A 189 0.83 6.31 -2.86
C GLU A 189 1.10 6.44 -4.37
N ASP A 190 0.04 6.44 -5.18
CA ASP A 190 0.16 6.89 -6.56
C ASP A 190 0.19 8.42 -6.62
N MET A 191 0.66 8.97 -7.73
CA MET A 191 0.71 10.42 -7.96
C MET A 191 -0.15 10.80 -9.15
N TYR A 192 -1.21 11.54 -8.88
CA TYR A 192 -2.23 11.94 -9.86
C TYR A 192 -1.79 13.16 -10.68
N ASP A 193 -2.49 13.41 -11.79
CA ASP A 193 -2.12 14.46 -12.76
C ASP A 193 -2.16 15.88 -12.17
N ASP A 194 -3.07 16.14 -11.23
CA ASP A 194 -3.14 17.41 -10.49
C ASP A 194 -1.86 17.63 -9.66
N GLN A 195 -1.46 16.63 -8.89
CA GLN A 195 -0.26 16.66 -8.05
C GLN A 195 0.99 16.81 -8.92
N ARG A 196 1.10 16.06 -10.03
CA ARG A 196 2.23 16.17 -10.97
C ARG A 196 2.38 17.60 -11.50
N LYS A 197 1.27 18.23 -11.91
CA LYS A 197 1.25 19.63 -12.35
C LYS A 197 1.66 20.58 -11.24
N ILE A 198 1.24 20.36 -9.99
CA ILE A 198 1.65 21.19 -8.85
C ILE A 198 3.17 21.13 -8.66
N VAL A 199 3.76 19.93 -8.70
CA VAL A 199 5.21 19.76 -8.54
C VAL A 199 5.97 20.40 -9.71
N GLN A 200 5.55 20.15 -10.95
CA GLN A 200 6.18 20.75 -12.14
C GLN A 200 6.06 22.28 -12.17
N ASN A 201 4.90 22.84 -11.83
CA ASN A 201 4.71 24.28 -11.81
C ASN A 201 5.58 24.98 -10.75
N TYR A 202 5.91 24.28 -9.66
CA TYR A 202 6.68 24.85 -8.57
C TYR A 202 8.21 24.67 -8.76
N PHE A 203 8.67 23.50 -9.21
CA PHE A 203 10.09 23.20 -9.38
C PHE A 203 10.60 23.26 -10.83
N GLY A 204 9.73 23.44 -11.82
CA GLY A 204 10.09 23.45 -13.24
C GLY A 204 10.34 22.05 -13.80
N ASP A 205 11.48 21.86 -14.46
CA ASP A 205 11.88 20.63 -15.16
C ASP A 205 12.33 19.49 -14.22
N ILE A 206 11.65 19.35 -13.08
CA ILE A 206 11.93 18.29 -12.11
C ILE A 206 11.58 16.92 -12.68
N TYR A 207 12.49 15.96 -12.54
CA TYR A 207 12.24 14.57 -12.90
C TYR A 207 11.32 13.92 -11.85
N LEU A 208 10.15 13.44 -12.28
CA LEU A 208 9.15 12.80 -11.43
C LEU A 208 8.96 11.34 -11.82
N SER A 209 9.23 10.44 -10.87
CA SER A 209 9.07 9.00 -11.08
C SER A 209 8.62 8.31 -9.80
N SER A 210 7.94 7.17 -9.95
CA SER A 210 7.84 6.21 -8.84
C SER A 210 9.25 5.77 -8.43
N ILE A 211 9.46 5.51 -7.14
CA ILE A 211 10.67 4.84 -6.63
C ILE A 211 10.58 3.32 -6.81
N GLY A 212 9.38 2.82 -7.13
CA GLY A 212 9.01 1.41 -7.20
C GLY A 212 7.75 1.13 -6.39
N TYR A 213 7.25 -0.10 -6.51
CA TYR A 213 6.05 -0.58 -5.84
C TYR A 213 6.42 -1.70 -4.85
N ALA A 214 6.10 -1.48 -3.59
CA ALA A 214 6.38 -2.39 -2.50
C ALA A 214 5.24 -2.38 -1.48
N SER A 215 5.10 -3.48 -0.73
CA SER A 215 4.24 -3.56 0.43
C SER A 215 4.99 -4.27 1.54
N VAL A 216 4.70 -3.92 2.80
CA VAL A 216 5.46 -4.48 3.94
C VAL A 216 5.17 -5.96 4.19
N ASP A 217 3.97 -6.39 3.81
CA ASP A 217 3.51 -7.78 3.85
C ASP A 217 3.93 -8.56 2.60
N GLY A 218 3.81 -7.99 1.41
CA GLY A 218 4.18 -8.64 0.15
C GLY A 218 5.69 -8.66 -0.09
N GLY A 219 6.37 -7.53 0.08
CA GLY A 219 7.78 -7.32 -0.24
C GLY A 219 7.97 -6.34 -1.41
N HIS A 220 8.87 -6.68 -2.35
CA HIS A 220 9.22 -5.88 -3.54
C HIS A 220 8.39 -6.33 -4.74
N LEU A 221 7.34 -5.59 -5.09
CA LEU A 221 6.37 -6.04 -6.09
C LEU A 221 6.75 -5.59 -7.50
N GLY A 222 7.21 -4.36 -7.67
CA GLY A 222 7.70 -3.90 -8.96
C GLY A 222 8.68 -2.74 -8.90
N TYR A 223 9.48 -2.60 -9.95
CA TYR A 223 10.40 -1.49 -10.16
C TYR A 223 10.01 -0.70 -11.41
N VAL A 224 10.65 0.43 -11.62
CA VAL A 224 10.41 1.27 -12.80
C VAL A 224 11.73 1.53 -13.53
N ASP A 225 11.62 1.73 -14.84
CA ASP A 225 12.67 2.31 -15.65
C ASP A 225 12.19 3.64 -16.26
N ARG A 226 13.05 4.30 -17.03
CA ARG A 226 12.71 5.58 -17.71
C ARG A 226 11.62 5.46 -18.78
N ASN A 227 11.24 4.24 -19.18
CA ASN A 227 10.22 3.95 -20.19
C ASN A 227 8.88 3.56 -19.55
N CYS A 228 8.78 3.53 -18.21
CA CYS A 228 7.51 3.36 -17.52
C CYS A 228 6.64 4.62 -17.66
N GLY A 229 5.41 4.43 -18.13
CA GLY A 229 4.38 5.44 -18.00
C GLY A 229 3.87 5.58 -16.55
N PRO A 230 2.95 6.52 -16.29
CA PRO A 230 2.32 6.65 -14.98
C PRO A 230 1.71 5.34 -14.48
N SER A 231 2.03 4.99 -13.23
CA SER A 231 1.56 3.80 -12.52
C SER A 231 2.01 2.46 -13.12
N GLU A 232 2.93 2.47 -14.09
CA GLU A 232 3.51 1.26 -14.69
C GLU A 232 4.77 0.79 -13.96
N HIS A 233 4.90 -0.53 -13.82
CA HIS A 233 6.00 -1.18 -13.12
C HIS A 233 6.37 -2.50 -13.80
N PHE A 234 7.63 -2.90 -13.68
CA PHE A 234 8.09 -4.24 -14.03
C PHE A 234 8.13 -5.14 -12.79
N ALA A 235 7.70 -6.39 -12.94
CA ALA A 235 7.75 -7.38 -11.87
C ALA A 235 9.17 -7.92 -11.65
N PHE A 236 9.51 -8.24 -10.40
CA PHE A 236 10.80 -8.84 -10.02
C PHE A 236 10.86 -10.36 -10.24
N THR A 237 10.82 -10.80 -11.51
CA THR A 237 10.62 -12.22 -11.88
C THR A 237 11.64 -13.23 -11.32
N ASP A 238 12.83 -12.79 -10.91
CA ASP A 238 13.86 -13.67 -10.33
C ASP A 238 13.59 -14.07 -8.87
N THR A 239 12.74 -13.29 -8.20
CA THR A 239 12.51 -13.35 -6.76
C THR A 239 11.02 -13.34 -6.39
N SER A 240 10.14 -13.21 -7.38
CA SER A 240 8.70 -13.26 -7.18
C SER A 240 7.95 -13.87 -8.36
N ILE A 241 6.71 -14.25 -8.09
CA ILE A 241 5.74 -14.64 -9.12
C ILE A 241 4.54 -13.71 -8.95
N MET A 242 4.22 -12.99 -10.02
CA MET A 242 3.11 -12.05 -10.07
C MET A 242 2.05 -12.59 -11.03
N GLN A 243 0.81 -12.65 -10.56
CA GLN A 243 -0.35 -13.04 -11.36
C GLN A 243 -1.39 -11.93 -11.30
N ILE A 244 -2.15 -11.78 -12.37
CA ILE A 244 -3.37 -10.97 -12.38
C ILE A 244 -4.52 -11.97 -12.53
N VAL A 245 -5.50 -11.91 -11.65
CA VAL A 245 -6.59 -12.90 -11.59
C VAL A 245 -7.94 -12.22 -11.79
N ASP A 246 -8.80 -12.84 -12.58
CA ASP A 246 -10.16 -12.35 -12.82
C ASP A 246 -11.05 -12.56 -11.57
N ASP A 247 -11.81 -11.53 -11.21
CA ASP A 247 -12.62 -11.49 -9.99
C ASP A 247 -13.72 -12.55 -9.93
N ASP A 248 -14.27 -12.94 -11.08
CA ASP A 248 -15.44 -13.83 -11.14
C ASP A 248 -15.04 -15.27 -11.39
N THR A 249 -14.06 -15.48 -12.25
CA THR A 249 -13.64 -16.83 -12.66
C THR A 249 -12.53 -17.39 -11.79
N GLY A 250 -11.73 -16.54 -11.15
CA GLY A 250 -10.52 -16.96 -10.44
C GLY A 250 -9.39 -17.42 -11.38
N GLU A 251 -9.57 -17.27 -12.69
CA GLU A 251 -8.57 -17.63 -13.70
C GLU A 251 -7.51 -16.55 -13.85
N GLU A 252 -6.29 -16.97 -14.21
CA GLU A 252 -5.20 -16.06 -14.49
C GLU A 252 -5.42 -15.31 -15.81
N ILE A 253 -5.30 -13.99 -15.74
CA ILE A 253 -5.35 -13.06 -16.85
C ILE A 253 -3.93 -12.92 -17.42
N THR A 254 -3.76 -13.32 -18.67
CA THR A 254 -2.52 -13.15 -19.43
C THR A 254 -2.67 -12.14 -20.56
N GLU A 255 -3.91 -11.75 -20.89
CA GLU A 255 -4.19 -10.79 -21.93
C GLU A 255 -3.79 -9.36 -21.50
N LEU A 256 -3.16 -8.63 -22.41
CA LEU A 256 -2.82 -7.23 -22.19
C LEU A 256 -4.10 -6.38 -22.07
N GLY A 257 -4.07 -5.42 -21.14
CA GLY A 257 -5.16 -4.45 -20.92
C GLY A 257 -6.37 -4.99 -20.12
N LYS A 258 -6.41 -6.28 -19.77
CA LYS A 258 -7.48 -6.84 -18.96
C LYS A 258 -7.16 -6.64 -17.46
N VAL A 259 -8.08 -5.98 -16.75
CA VAL A 259 -7.91 -5.63 -15.33
C VAL A 259 -8.35 -6.78 -14.43
N GLY A 260 -7.55 -7.10 -13.43
CA GLY A 260 -7.89 -8.08 -12.40
C GLY A 260 -7.24 -7.77 -11.05
N LYS A 261 -7.39 -8.69 -10.10
CA LYS A 261 -6.73 -8.66 -8.79
C LYS A 261 -5.27 -9.03 -8.92
N LEU A 262 -4.40 -8.24 -8.29
CA LEU A 262 -2.98 -8.53 -8.26
C LEU A 262 -2.69 -9.57 -7.15
N ILE A 263 -2.16 -10.72 -7.56
CA ILE A 263 -1.77 -11.82 -6.69
C ILE A 263 -0.26 -11.98 -6.72
N TYR A 264 0.34 -12.14 -5.56
CA TYR A 264 1.79 -12.09 -5.39
C TYR A 264 2.32 -13.27 -4.60
N THR A 265 3.41 -13.85 -5.08
CA THR A 265 4.21 -14.85 -4.36
C THR A 265 5.62 -14.32 -4.20
N ASN A 266 6.05 -14.17 -2.95
CA ASN A 266 7.42 -13.78 -2.64
C ASN A 266 8.28 -15.04 -2.46
N LEU A 267 9.28 -15.25 -3.32
CA LEU A 267 10.13 -16.44 -3.27
C LEU A 267 11.27 -16.33 -2.24
N ILE A 268 11.43 -15.17 -1.60
CA ILE A 268 12.46 -14.91 -0.57
C ILE A 268 11.90 -15.24 0.83
N ARG A 269 10.64 -14.89 1.10
CA ARG A 269 10.04 -14.95 2.44
C ARG A 269 9.71 -16.38 2.85
N ARG A 270 10.45 -16.91 3.83
CA ARG A 270 10.32 -18.23 4.44
C ARG A 270 9.76 -18.16 5.86
N LEU A 271 10.12 -17.16 6.67
CA LEU A 271 9.67 -17.04 8.07
C LEU A 271 8.17 -16.77 8.18
N MET A 272 7.68 -15.85 7.35
CA MET A 272 6.28 -15.56 7.13
C MET A 272 6.02 -15.70 5.62
N PRO A 273 5.72 -16.92 5.13
CA PRO A 273 5.56 -17.17 3.71
C PRO A 273 4.44 -16.34 3.09
N ILE A 274 4.68 -15.83 1.88
CA ILE A 274 3.72 -15.07 1.06
C ILE A 274 3.55 -15.84 -0.26
N ILE A 275 2.49 -16.64 -0.36
CA ILE A 275 2.27 -17.56 -1.48
C ILE A 275 0.88 -17.34 -2.05
N ARG A 276 0.77 -16.90 -3.31
CA ARG A 276 -0.50 -16.47 -3.93
C ARG A 276 -1.32 -15.54 -3.03
N TYR A 277 -0.65 -14.54 -2.48
CA TYR A 277 -1.23 -13.54 -1.59
C TYR A 277 -1.91 -12.42 -2.40
N PRO A 278 -3.17 -12.07 -2.12
CA PRO A 278 -3.79 -10.87 -2.68
C PRO A 278 -3.13 -9.64 -2.06
N VAL A 279 -2.62 -8.71 -2.85
CA VAL A 279 -1.91 -7.54 -2.31
C VAL A 279 -2.83 -6.35 -2.01
N GLY A 280 -4.09 -6.47 -2.42
CA GLY A 280 -5.12 -5.43 -2.24
C GLY A 280 -5.14 -4.37 -3.34
N ASP A 281 -4.43 -4.59 -4.44
CA ASP A 281 -4.39 -3.70 -5.60
C ASP A 281 -4.92 -4.41 -6.87
N ARG A 282 -5.49 -3.63 -7.79
CA ARG A 282 -5.87 -4.07 -9.13
C ARG A 282 -4.79 -3.69 -10.11
N ALA A 283 -4.58 -4.53 -11.11
CA ALA A 283 -3.62 -4.26 -12.17
C ALA A 283 -4.09 -4.83 -13.51
N MET A 284 -3.40 -4.42 -14.58
CA MET A 284 -3.45 -5.06 -15.89
C MET A 284 -2.05 -5.22 -16.45
N TRP A 285 -1.81 -6.26 -17.24
CA TRP A 285 -0.58 -6.37 -18.01
C TRP A 285 -0.59 -5.34 -19.14
N VAL A 286 0.53 -4.63 -19.33
CA VAL A 286 0.72 -3.69 -20.45
C VAL A 286 1.82 -4.15 -21.39
N ASP A 287 2.72 -5.01 -20.91
CA ASP A 287 3.73 -5.73 -21.69
C ASP A 287 4.18 -6.97 -20.90
N LYS A 288 5.07 -7.78 -21.46
CA LYS A 288 5.70 -8.91 -20.79
C LYS A 288 6.37 -8.46 -19.48
N ASN A 289 5.89 -9.01 -18.36
CA ASN A 289 6.34 -8.68 -17.00
C ASN A 289 6.13 -7.21 -16.60
N LYS A 290 5.45 -6.39 -17.42
CA LYS A 290 5.14 -4.98 -17.13
C LYS A 290 3.66 -4.84 -16.88
N PHE A 291 3.29 -4.29 -15.74
CA PHE A 291 1.91 -4.09 -15.32
C PHE A 291 1.64 -2.64 -14.98
N LYS A 292 0.38 -2.25 -15.09
CA LYS A 292 -0.11 -0.95 -14.65
C LYS A 292 -1.07 -1.12 -13.48
N LEU A 293 -0.84 -0.36 -12.40
CA LEU A 293 -1.77 -0.30 -11.27
C LEU A 293 -3.04 0.44 -11.68
N MET A 294 -4.19 -0.11 -11.27
CA MET A 294 -5.53 0.37 -11.61
C MET A 294 -6.33 0.77 -10.36
N GLY A 295 -5.64 1.07 -9.27
CA GLY A 295 -6.21 1.39 -7.96
C GLY A 295 -6.33 0.18 -7.03
N ARG A 296 -7.09 0.34 -5.95
CA ARG A 296 -7.30 -0.71 -4.94
C ARG A 296 -8.30 -1.75 -5.41
N SER A 297 -8.12 -2.99 -4.98
CA SER A 297 -9.16 -4.00 -5.05
C SER A 297 -10.16 -3.82 -3.89
N GLU A 298 -11.14 -4.72 -3.81
CA GLU A 298 -12.32 -4.56 -2.95
C GLU A 298 -12.03 -4.60 -1.44
N GLU A 299 -10.79 -4.82 -1.01
CA GLU A 299 -10.40 -5.06 0.37
C GLU A 299 -10.11 -3.78 1.17
N GLY A 300 -9.74 -2.65 0.53
CA GLY A 300 -9.48 -1.40 1.26
C GLY A 300 -9.18 -0.17 0.42
N ALA A 301 -9.47 1.01 0.98
CA ALA A 301 -9.27 2.33 0.36
C ALA A 301 -7.92 2.95 0.74
N ARG A 302 -7.18 3.50 -0.23
CA ARG A 302 -5.95 4.29 0.04
C ARG A 302 -6.32 5.77 0.16
N VAL A 303 -6.04 6.40 1.29
CA VAL A 303 -6.38 7.81 1.58
C VAL A 303 -5.13 8.53 2.05
N GLY A 304 -4.44 9.25 1.15
CA GLY A 304 -3.08 9.71 1.39
C GLY A 304 -2.17 8.54 1.84
N PRO A 305 -1.42 8.66 2.95
CA PRO A 305 -0.44 7.64 3.33
C PRO A 305 -1.04 6.42 4.01
N VAL A 306 -2.36 6.39 4.25
CA VAL A 306 -3.02 5.32 5.03
C VAL A 306 -3.96 4.46 4.20
N THR A 307 -4.01 3.18 4.54
CA THR A 307 -5.04 2.27 4.02
C THR A 307 -6.17 2.16 5.04
N VAL A 308 -7.39 2.27 4.57
CA VAL A 308 -8.61 1.97 5.31
C VAL A 308 -9.17 0.66 4.76
N ASN A 309 -8.88 -0.46 5.43
CA ASN A 309 -9.46 -1.75 5.01
C ASN A 309 -10.95 -1.81 5.35
N ARG A 310 -11.69 -2.61 4.60
CA ARG A 310 -13.13 -2.80 4.84
C ARG A 310 -13.38 -3.54 6.14
N ASP A 311 -12.56 -4.54 6.49
CA ASP A 311 -12.70 -5.30 7.74
C ASP A 311 -12.59 -4.37 8.96
N ASP A 312 -11.63 -3.45 8.92
CA ASP A 312 -11.46 -2.45 9.96
C ASP A 312 -12.70 -1.54 10.10
N VAL A 313 -13.32 -1.15 8.97
CA VAL A 313 -14.58 -0.40 8.99
C VAL A 313 -15.73 -1.26 9.50
N HIS A 314 -15.75 -2.54 9.18
CA HIS A 314 -16.73 -3.49 9.70
C HIS A 314 -16.63 -3.61 11.23
N GLU A 315 -15.43 -3.81 11.78
CA GLU A 315 -15.18 -3.83 13.24
C GLU A 315 -15.60 -2.51 13.94
N ILE A 316 -15.33 -1.37 13.29
CA ILE A 316 -15.81 -0.07 13.78
C ILE A 316 -17.34 -0.02 13.78
N LEU A 317 -17.98 -0.51 12.72
CA LEU A 317 -19.44 -0.53 12.63
C LEU A 317 -20.04 -1.46 13.68
N GLU A 318 -19.48 -2.65 13.94
CA GLU A 318 -19.93 -3.59 14.98
C GLU A 318 -20.01 -2.97 16.37
N LYS A 319 -19.13 -2.01 16.67
CA LYS A 319 -19.12 -1.24 17.93
C LYS A 319 -20.18 -0.13 17.99
N SER A 320 -20.90 0.11 16.89
CA SER A 320 -21.94 1.12 16.77
C SER A 320 -23.34 0.52 16.86
N SER A 321 -24.27 1.25 17.46
CA SER A 321 -25.70 0.88 17.50
C SER A 321 -26.36 0.83 16.10
N LEU A 322 -25.70 1.42 15.09
CA LEU A 322 -26.15 1.42 13.71
C LEU A 322 -25.89 0.09 12.99
N PHE A 323 -24.98 -0.76 13.48
CA PHE A 323 -24.55 -1.98 12.78
C PHE A 323 -25.71 -2.87 12.35
N GLN A 324 -26.66 -3.12 13.26
CA GLN A 324 -27.84 -3.96 13.05
C GLN A 324 -28.76 -3.47 11.92
N HIS A 325 -28.58 -2.24 11.45
CA HIS A 325 -29.36 -1.63 10.37
C HIS A 325 -28.58 -1.53 9.06
N VAL A 326 -27.27 -1.82 9.07
CA VAL A 326 -26.41 -1.76 7.88
C VAL A 326 -26.55 -3.05 7.08
N LEU A 327 -27.06 -2.94 5.85
CA LEU A 327 -27.17 -4.04 4.89
C LEU A 327 -25.91 -4.19 4.03
N GLY A 328 -25.11 -3.12 3.94
CA GLY A 328 -23.82 -3.11 3.29
C GLY A 328 -23.19 -1.72 3.32
N PHE A 329 -21.93 -1.62 2.96
CA PHE A 329 -21.23 -0.34 2.89
C PHE A 329 -20.19 -0.30 1.78
N GLN A 330 -19.90 0.91 1.31
CA GLN A 330 -18.91 1.21 0.29
C GLN A 330 -17.90 2.22 0.81
N LEU A 331 -16.63 2.05 0.43
CA LEU A 331 -15.60 3.06 0.63
C LEU A 331 -15.50 3.89 -0.64
N VAL A 332 -15.89 5.16 -0.59
CA VAL A 332 -15.80 6.09 -1.72
C VAL A 332 -14.64 7.05 -1.48
N ILE A 333 -13.71 7.11 -2.42
CA ILE A 333 -12.50 7.93 -2.33
C ILE A 333 -12.55 8.98 -3.42
N ASP A 334 -12.40 10.24 -3.04
CA ASP A 334 -12.32 11.37 -3.96
C ASP A 334 -11.27 12.40 -3.50
N ARG A 335 -11.14 13.51 -4.25
CA ARG A 335 -10.27 14.65 -3.92
C ARG A 335 -11.16 15.83 -3.54
N GLU A 336 -10.91 16.44 -2.37
CA GLU A 336 -11.51 17.70 -1.93
C GLU A 336 -10.40 18.66 -1.52
N LEU A 337 -10.40 19.87 -2.09
CA LEU A 337 -9.41 20.91 -1.77
C LEU A 337 -7.96 20.37 -1.82
N GLU A 338 -7.63 19.61 -2.86
CA GLU A 338 -6.31 18.98 -3.09
C GLU A 338 -5.90 17.91 -2.06
N LYS A 339 -6.85 17.42 -1.24
CA LYS A 339 -6.64 16.35 -0.26
C LYS A 339 -7.49 15.14 -0.59
N ASP A 340 -6.96 13.96 -0.25
CA ASP A 340 -7.72 12.73 -0.34
C ASP A 340 -8.81 12.71 0.73
N ARG A 341 -10.03 12.36 0.34
CA ARG A 341 -11.17 12.22 1.24
C ARG A 341 -11.78 10.85 1.13
N LEU A 342 -12.08 10.27 2.28
CA LEU A 342 -12.86 9.04 2.40
C LEU A 342 -14.28 9.34 2.84
N THR A 343 -15.24 8.87 2.05
CA THR A 343 -16.65 8.78 2.43
C THR A 343 -17.04 7.31 2.59
N ILE A 344 -17.46 6.92 3.79
CA ILE A 344 -18.04 5.60 4.07
C ILE A 344 -19.54 5.71 3.87
N VAL A 345 -20.05 5.10 2.80
CA VAL A 345 -21.48 5.11 2.46
C VAL A 345 -22.14 3.85 3.03
N LEU A 346 -23.03 4.01 3.99
CA LEU A 346 -23.79 2.92 4.62
C LEU A 346 -25.15 2.78 3.95
N GLY A 347 -25.41 1.60 3.37
CA GLY A 347 -26.72 1.23 2.84
C GLY A 347 -27.57 0.61 3.94
N LEU A 348 -28.61 1.33 4.37
CA LEU A 348 -29.57 0.91 5.37
C LEU A 348 -30.85 0.37 4.69
N ASP A 349 -31.69 -0.31 5.46
CA ASP A 349 -33.08 -0.57 5.02
C ASP A 349 -33.82 0.77 4.80
N ASN A 350 -34.63 0.84 3.75
CA ASN A 350 -35.38 2.03 3.30
C ASN A 350 -36.23 2.65 4.42
N SER A 351 -36.76 1.82 5.32
CA SER A 351 -37.59 2.25 6.45
C SER A 351 -36.81 3.05 7.51
N LYS A 352 -35.47 2.96 7.52
CA LYS A 352 -34.58 3.53 8.54
C LYS A 352 -33.64 4.61 8.02
N ALA A 353 -33.33 4.61 6.72
CA ALA A 353 -32.39 5.56 6.09
C ALA A 353 -32.74 7.04 6.31
N GLN A 354 -34.03 7.37 6.42
CA GLN A 354 -34.50 8.75 6.65
C GLN A 354 -34.63 9.15 8.13
N SER A 355 -34.64 8.17 9.05
CA SER A 355 -34.97 8.39 10.47
C SER A 355 -33.78 8.32 11.43
N LEU A 356 -32.66 7.75 11.00
CA LEU A 356 -31.49 7.54 11.86
C LEU A 356 -30.49 8.68 11.71
N SER A 357 -30.13 9.31 12.83
CA SER A 357 -28.97 10.18 12.97
C SER A 357 -27.85 9.44 13.71
N GLY A 358 -26.58 9.76 13.41
CA GLY A 358 -25.45 9.05 14.00
C GLY A 358 -24.16 9.04 13.18
N ALA A 359 -24.10 9.77 12.06
CA ALA A 359 -22.86 9.94 11.32
C ALA A 359 -21.74 10.53 12.20
N ASP A 360 -22.06 11.50 13.06
CA ASP A 360 -21.07 12.16 13.93
C ASP A 360 -20.48 11.23 15.00
N SER A 361 -21.29 10.30 15.55
CA SER A 361 -20.81 9.31 16.51
C SER A 361 -19.91 8.27 15.84
N LEU A 362 -20.19 7.91 14.57
CA LEU A 362 -19.33 7.05 13.76
C LEU A 362 -17.99 7.70 13.42
N VAL A 363 -17.95 9.00 13.12
CA VAL A 363 -16.68 9.73 12.91
C VAL A 363 -15.82 9.68 14.18
N SER A 364 -16.43 9.94 15.34
CA SER A 364 -15.73 9.89 16.63
C SER A 364 -15.17 8.49 16.94
N LEU A 365 -15.98 7.45 16.69
CA LEU A 365 -15.57 6.06 16.87
C LEU A 365 -14.48 5.66 15.88
N PHE A 366 -14.59 6.07 14.62
CA PHE A 366 -13.59 5.84 13.59
C PHE A 366 -12.24 6.43 14.00
N TYR A 367 -12.19 7.68 14.44
CA TYR A 367 -10.93 8.30 14.89
C TYR A 367 -10.35 7.68 16.16
N LYS A 368 -11.20 7.17 17.06
CA LYS A 368 -10.74 6.42 18.23
C LYS A 368 -10.03 5.12 17.82
N GLU A 369 -10.58 4.41 16.85
CA GLU A 369 -10.02 3.14 16.36
C GLU A 369 -8.89 3.35 15.34
N ARG A 370 -8.84 4.53 14.69
CA ARG A 370 -7.86 4.92 13.67
C ARG A 370 -7.12 6.22 14.07
N PRO A 371 -6.31 6.20 15.15
CA PRO A 371 -5.62 7.40 15.62
C PRO A 371 -4.72 8.04 14.55
N MET A 372 -4.00 7.24 13.75
CA MET A 372 -3.16 7.74 12.66
C MET A 372 -3.99 8.51 11.60
N TYR A 373 -5.20 8.07 11.27
CA TYR A 373 -6.05 8.83 10.33
C TYR A 373 -6.40 10.20 10.94
N LYS A 374 -6.75 10.22 12.24
CA LYS A 374 -7.07 11.46 12.96
C LYS A 374 -5.87 12.43 12.96
N GLU A 375 -4.68 11.92 13.27
CA GLU A 375 -3.44 12.71 13.26
C GLU A 375 -3.17 13.33 11.88
N LEU A 376 -3.36 12.58 10.79
CA LEU A 376 -3.19 13.10 9.43
C LEU A 376 -4.21 14.17 9.07
N VAL A 377 -5.43 14.09 9.60
CA VAL A 377 -6.45 15.15 9.46
C VAL A 377 -6.04 16.39 10.25
N GLU A 378 -5.58 16.22 11.50
CA GLU A 378 -5.09 17.32 12.35
C GLU A 378 -3.87 18.02 11.74
N MET A 379 -2.97 17.25 11.12
CA MET A 379 -1.82 17.73 10.34
C MET A 379 -2.19 18.26 8.95
N GLN A 380 -3.49 18.34 8.62
CA GLN A 380 -3.98 18.85 7.34
C GLN A 380 -3.49 18.07 6.11
N MET A 381 -3.03 16.83 6.28
CA MET A 381 -2.52 15.99 5.20
C MET A 381 -3.60 15.31 4.36
N ILE A 382 -4.73 14.96 4.97
CA ILE A 382 -5.90 14.35 4.32
C ILE A 382 -7.19 15.04 4.80
N ALA A 383 -8.30 14.85 4.07
CA ALA A 383 -9.59 15.39 4.47
C ALA A 383 -10.24 14.54 5.59
N PRO A 384 -11.08 15.16 6.45
CA PRO A 384 -11.85 14.43 7.45
C PRO A 384 -12.69 13.29 6.84
N VAL A 385 -12.78 12.16 7.55
CA VAL A 385 -13.65 11.05 7.13
C VAL A 385 -15.11 11.49 7.19
N GLN A 386 -15.92 11.08 6.21
CA GLN A 386 -17.36 11.30 6.20
C GLN A 386 -18.10 9.96 6.28
N PHE A 387 -19.22 9.94 7.01
CA PHE A 387 -20.19 8.86 6.94
C PHE A 387 -21.46 9.38 6.28
N LYS A 388 -21.90 8.71 5.21
CA LYS A 388 -23.19 8.99 4.56
C LYS A 388 -24.12 7.82 4.77
N LEU A 389 -25.29 8.10 5.33
CA LEU A 389 -26.37 7.13 5.48
C LEU A 389 -27.28 7.26 4.26
N GLY A 390 -27.55 6.14 3.60
CA GLY A 390 -28.46 6.07 2.47
C GLY A 390 -29.21 4.75 2.46
N SER A 391 -30.06 4.56 1.46
CA SER A 391 -30.69 3.27 1.22
C SER A 391 -29.69 2.28 0.62
N PHE A 392 -29.82 1.00 0.95
CA PHE A 392 -29.07 -0.07 0.29
C PHE A 392 -29.25 -0.07 -1.24
N SER A 393 -30.41 0.37 -1.76
CA SER A 393 -30.64 0.46 -3.20
C SER A 393 -29.82 1.56 -3.88
N GLU A 394 -29.34 2.55 -3.13
CA GLU A 394 -28.51 3.65 -3.64
C GLU A 394 -27.03 3.27 -3.76
N LEU A 395 -26.62 2.14 -3.17
CA LEU A 395 -25.25 1.66 -3.27
C LEU A 395 -24.93 1.19 -4.70
N GLN A 396 -23.76 1.58 -5.20
CA GLN A 396 -23.36 1.28 -6.57
C GLN A 396 -23.06 -0.20 -6.78
N LYS A 397 -23.61 -0.78 -7.84
CA LYS A 397 -23.37 -2.18 -8.23
C LYS A 397 -22.54 -2.25 -9.52
N ASN A 398 -21.80 -3.32 -9.70
CA ASN A 398 -21.16 -3.63 -10.96
C ASN A 398 -22.24 -3.92 -12.02
N PRO A 399 -22.28 -3.21 -13.16
CA PRO A 399 -23.35 -3.35 -14.14
C PRO A 399 -23.38 -4.72 -14.83
N ARG A 400 -22.25 -5.44 -14.87
CA ARG A 400 -22.15 -6.79 -15.47
C ARG A 400 -22.58 -7.88 -14.50
N THR A 401 -22.15 -7.79 -13.24
CA THR A 401 -22.31 -8.89 -12.27
C THR A 401 -23.44 -8.65 -11.28
N GLY A 402 -23.97 -7.43 -11.18
CA GLY A 402 -24.95 -7.03 -10.17
C GLY A 402 -24.41 -6.98 -8.74
N LYS A 403 -23.14 -7.38 -8.52
CA LYS A 403 -22.48 -7.36 -7.20
C LYS A 403 -22.25 -5.92 -6.73
N LEU A 404 -22.33 -5.70 -5.42
CA LEU A 404 -22.03 -4.41 -4.78
C LEU A 404 -20.55 -4.05 -5.02
N LYS A 405 -20.26 -2.83 -5.49
CA LYS A 405 -18.87 -2.34 -5.54
C LYS A 405 -18.42 -2.02 -4.13
N LEU A 406 -17.35 -2.64 -3.65
CA LEU A 406 -16.97 -2.51 -2.24
C LEU A 406 -16.08 -1.28 -1.97
N VAL A 407 -15.23 -0.95 -2.93
CA VAL A 407 -14.37 0.25 -2.95
C VAL A 407 -14.59 0.97 -4.28
N ILE A 408 -14.75 2.28 -4.23
CA ILE A 408 -15.00 3.15 -5.38
C ILE A 408 -14.01 4.30 -5.32
N ASP A 409 -13.02 4.25 -6.20
CA ASP A 409 -12.04 5.31 -6.35
C ASP A 409 -12.43 6.20 -7.54
N ILE A 410 -12.79 7.45 -7.26
CA ILE A 410 -13.15 8.44 -8.29
C ILE A 410 -12.14 9.59 -8.34
N ARG A 411 -10.97 9.43 -7.72
CA ARG A 411 -9.84 10.33 -7.91
C ARG A 411 -9.41 10.27 -9.38
N LYS A 412 -9.11 11.43 -9.96
CA LYS A 412 -8.73 11.58 -11.36
C LYS A 412 -7.36 12.20 -11.47
#